data_AF-A0A1C5MBW0-F1
#
_entry.id   AF-A0A1C5MBW0-F1
#
_cell.length_a   1.000
_cell.length_b   1.000
_cell.length_c   1.000
_cell.angle_alpha   90.00
_cell.angle_beta   90.00
_cell.angle_gamma   90.00
#
_symmetry.space_group_name_H-M   'P 1'
#
loop_
_entity.id
_entity.type
_entity.pdbx_description
1 polymer ?
#
loop_
_entity_poly.entity_id
_entity_poly.type
_entity_poly.pdbx_seq_one_letter_code
_entity_poly.pdbx_strand_id
1 'polypeptide(L)' 'MRRERSRKPRRKVCSFCVDHAEQIDYKDIAKLRRFTTERGKILPRRISGVCAKHQRKLTVAIKRARAIALLPYTAE' A
#
# COMPACT_ATOMS: atom_id res chain seq x y z
N MET A 1 -33.22 -21.51 9.47
CA MET A 1 -32.30 -21.06 8.40
C MET A 1 -30.90 -20.88 8.97
N ARG A 2 -30.00 -21.85 8.75
CA ARG A 2 -28.63 -21.84 9.28
C ARG A 2 -27.82 -20.84 8.43
N ARG A 3 -27.55 -19.63 8.96
CA ARG A 3 -26.64 -18.67 8.30
C ARG A 3 -25.34 -19.39 8.01
N GLU A 4 -25.05 -19.64 6.73
CA GLU A 4 -23.76 -20.13 6.28
C GLU A 4 -22.68 -19.25 6.91
N ARG A 5 -21.81 -19.87 7.71
CA ARG A 5 -20.70 -19.20 8.37
C ARG A 5 -19.85 -18.58 7.27
N SER A 6 -20.03 -17.29 7.06
CA SER A 6 -19.28 -16.46 6.13
C SER A 6 -17.79 -16.83 6.24
N ARG A 7 -17.22 -17.32 5.15
CA ARG A 7 -15.83 -17.80 5.08
C ARG A 7 -14.95 -16.71 5.68
N LYS A 8 -14.31 -16.98 6.83
CA LYS A 8 -13.38 -16.03 7.48
C LYS A 8 -12.41 -15.53 6.41
N PRO A 9 -12.33 -14.21 6.17
CA PRO A 9 -11.43 -13.69 5.15
C PRO A 9 -10.00 -14.11 5.50
N ARG A 10 -9.30 -14.68 4.51
CA ARG A 10 -7.90 -15.09 4.66
C ARG A 10 -7.08 -13.91 5.18
N ARG A 11 -6.25 -14.15 6.20
CA ARG A 11 -5.34 -13.12 6.73
C ARG A 11 -4.43 -12.67 5.58
N LYS A 12 -4.54 -11.41 5.16
CA LYS A 12 -3.63 -10.84 4.18
C LYS A 12 -2.24 -10.74 4.81
N VAL A 13 -1.29 -11.43 4.21
CA VAL A 13 0.12 -11.34 4.59
C VAL A 13 0.70 -10.08 3.94
N CYS A 14 1.48 -9.32 4.70
CA CYS A 14 2.11 -8.12 4.17
C CYS A 14 3.34 -8.48 3.36
N SER A 15 3.37 -8.11 2.07
CA SER A 15 4.52 -8.32 1.19
C SER A 15 5.82 -7.81 1.80
N PHE A 16 5.85 -6.57 2.28
CA PHE A 16 7.04 -5.99 2.93
C PHE A 16 7.53 -6.74 4.17
N CYS A 17 6.61 -7.38 4.91
CA CYS A 17 6.97 -8.18 6.09
C CYS A 17 7.59 -9.54 5.66
N VAL A 18 7.27 -10.06 4.47
CA VAL A 18 7.86 -11.29 3.90
C VAL A 18 9.19 -10.99 3.19
N ASP A 19 9.23 -9.90 2.43
CA ASP A 19 10.39 -9.48 1.66
C ASP A 19 11.52 -8.91 2.53
N HIS A 20 11.35 -8.87 3.87
CA HIS A 20 12.28 -8.26 4.83
C HIS A 20 12.75 -6.85 4.44
N ALA A 21 11.88 -6.10 3.76
CA ALA A 21 12.18 -4.74 3.32
C ALA A 21 12.10 -3.79 4.53
N GLU A 22 13.23 -3.58 5.19
CA GLU A 22 13.32 -2.73 6.39
C GLU A 22 12.98 -1.26 6.10
N GLN A 23 13.32 -0.79 4.89
CA GLN A 23 13.10 0.57 4.43
C GLN A 23 12.36 0.58 3.08
N ILE A 24 11.36 1.47 3.00
CA ILE A 24 10.59 1.72 1.78
C ILE A 24 11.09 3.05 1.22
N ASP A 25 11.90 2.98 0.18
CA ASP A 25 12.46 4.17 -0.46
C ASP A 25 11.43 4.87 -1.35
N TYR A 26 11.50 6.20 -1.36
CA TYR A 26 10.64 7.04 -2.21
C TYR A 26 11.07 7.04 -3.69
N LYS A 27 12.29 6.56 -3.98
CA LYS A 27 12.87 6.48 -5.33
C LYS A 27 12.35 5.27 -6.12
N ASP A 28 11.82 4.26 -5.43
CA ASP A 28 11.31 3.02 -6.02
C ASP A 28 9.89 3.21 -6.58
N ILE A 29 9.77 3.94 -7.70
CA ILE A 29 8.48 4.27 -8.33
C ILE A 29 7.67 3.00 -8.66
N ALA A 30 8.34 1.94 -9.12
CA ALA A 30 7.69 0.68 -9.49
C ALA A 30 6.98 0.00 -8.30
N LYS A 31 7.58 0.06 -7.10
CA LYS A 31 6.94 -0.47 -5.89
C LYS A 31 5.80 0.45 -5.44
N LEU A 32 6.03 1.77 -5.42
CA LEU A 32 5.04 2.73 -4.93
C LEU A 32 3.79 2.82 -5.81
N ARG A 33 3.94 2.70 -7.14
CA ARG A 33 2.81 2.68 -8.09
C ARG A 33 1.78 1.59 -7.78
N ARG A 34 2.23 0.42 -7.30
CA ARG A 34 1.33 -0.68 -6.89
C ARG A 34 0.44 -0.33 -5.69
N PHE A 35 0.84 0.66 -4.90
CA PHE A 35 0.10 1.13 -3.72
C PHE A 35 -0.64 2.44 -3.95
N THR A 36 -0.67 2.92 -5.19
CA THR A 36 -1.50 4.05 -5.63
C THR A 36 -2.60 3.56 -6.56
N THR A 37 -3.77 4.18 -6.49
CA THR A 37 -4.82 3.99 -7.49
C THR A 37 -4.44 4.66 -8.79
N GLU A 38 -5.13 4.34 -9.89
CA GLU A 38 -5.00 5.03 -11.18
C GLU A 38 -5.14 6.54 -11.03
N ARG A 39 -6.13 7.01 -10.25
CA ARG A 39 -6.35 8.44 -9.92
C ARG A 39 -5.27 9.10 -9.03
N GLY A 40 -4.19 8.38 -8.70
CA GLY A 40 -3.13 8.89 -7.83
C GLY A 40 -3.50 8.98 -6.34
N LYS A 41 -4.55 8.30 -5.85
CA LYS A 41 -4.84 8.20 -4.40
C LYS A 41 -4.07 7.05 -3.76
N ILE A 42 -3.74 7.16 -2.48
CA ILE A 42 -3.05 6.08 -1.74
C ILE A 42 -4.05 4.97 -1.43
N LEU A 43 -3.71 3.72 -1.75
CA LEU A 43 -4.56 2.57 -1.45
C LEU A 43 -4.67 2.35 0.07
N PRO A 44 -5.89 2.13 0.60
CA PRO A 44 -6.08 1.85 2.01
C PRO A 44 -5.55 0.46 2.36
N ARG A 45 -5.07 0.32 3.60
CA ARG A 45 -4.52 -0.94 4.15
C ARG A 45 -5.40 -2.17 3.94
N ARG A 46 -6.73 -2.00 3.99
CA ARG A 46 -7.70 -3.10 3.79
C ARG A 46 -7.58 -3.75 2.41
N ILE A 47 -7.17 -2.99 1.40
CA ILE A 47 -6.97 -3.46 0.03
C ILE A 47 -5.54 -3.99 -0.11
N SER A 48 -4.55 -3.18 0.24
CA SER A 48 -3.12 -3.49 0.06
C SER A 48 -2.59 -4.61 0.95
N GLY A 49 -3.25 -4.92 2.07
CA GLY A 49 -2.87 -6.05 2.94
C GLY A 49 -1.59 -5.84 3.76
N VAL A 50 -1.06 -4.61 3.82
CA VAL A 50 0.22 -4.34 4.49
C VAL A 50 0.10 -4.23 6.02
N CYS A 51 1.21 -4.45 6.73
CA CYS A 51 1.37 -4.25 8.17
C CYS A 51 1.12 -2.75 8.51
N ALA A 52 0.55 -2.43 9.69
CA ALA A 52 0.26 -1.04 10.07
C ALA A 52 1.52 -0.14 10.12
N LYS A 53 2.64 -0.71 10.59
CA LYS A 53 3.96 -0.07 10.59
C LYS A 53 4.42 0.27 9.17
N HIS A 54 4.29 -0.67 8.23
CA HIS A 54 4.66 -0.47 6.84
C HIS A 54 3.73 0.51 6.11
N GLN A 55 2.43 0.54 6.41
CA GLN A 55 1.55 1.55 5.84
C GLN A 55 2.00 2.97 6.21
N ARG A 56 2.44 3.22 7.44
CA ARG A 56 2.96 4.53 7.87
C ARG A 56 4.24 4.92 7.13
N LYS A 57 5.18 3.97 6.99
CA LYS A 57 6.41 4.19 6.22
C LYS A 57 6.10 4.46 4.74
N LEU A 58 5.19 3.67 4.16
CA LEU A 58 4.75 3.79 2.78
C LEU A 58 4.06 5.13 2.50
N THR A 59 3.18 5.60 3.38
CA THR A 59 2.52 6.90 3.18
C THR A 59 3.51 8.05 3.23
N VAL A 60 4.53 7.99 4.09
CA VAL A 60 5.63 8.98 4.13
C VAL A 60 6.44 8.92 2.83
N ALA A 61 6.82 7.73 2.37
CA ALA A 61 7.56 7.54 1.12
C ALA A 61 6.78 8.08 -0.09
N ILE A 62 5.48 7.78 -0.20
CA ILE A 62 4.62 8.30 -1.29
C ILE A 62 4.53 9.82 -1.23
N LYS A 63 4.35 10.42 -0.04
CA LYS A 63 4.31 11.88 0.09
C LYS A 63 5.63 12.54 -0.32
N ARG A 64 6.77 11.94 0.03
CA ARG A 64 8.10 12.41 -0.41
C ARG A 64 8.26 12.29 -1.92
N ALA A 65 7.87 11.15 -2.51
CA ALA A 65 7.92 10.94 -3.95
C ALA A 65 7.07 11.97 -4.71
N ARG A 66 5.91 12.36 -4.18
CA ARG A 66 5.06 13.40 -4.75
C ARG A 66 5.66 14.80 -4.68
N ALA A 67 6.35 15.13 -3.58
CA ALA A 67 7.02 16.42 -3.43
C ALA A 67 8.15 16.63 -4.46
N ILE A 68 8.76 15.55 -4.95
CA ILE A 68 9.84 15.56 -5.95
C ILE A 68 9.29 15.22 -7.36
N ALA A 69 7.97 15.29 -7.56
CA ALA A 69 7.30 15.04 -8.84
C ALA A 69 7.51 13.61 -9.45
N LEU A 70 7.94 12.63 -8.64
CA LEU A 70 8.06 11.23 -9.11
C LEU A 70 6.70 10.52 -9.23
N LEU A 71 5.70 10.99 -8.47
CA LEU A 71 4.32 10.51 -8.51
C LEU A 71 3.35 11.68 -8.57
N PRO A 72 2.27 11.59 -9.36
CA PRO A 72 1.25 12.63 -9.40
C PRO A 72 0.40 12.66 -8.12
N TYR A 73 -0.10 13.84 -7.76
CA TYR A 73 -1.12 14.01 -6.72
C TYR A 73 -2.51 13.63 -7.21
N THR A 74 -2.77 13.91 -8.49
CA THR A 74 -4.01 13.63 -9.22
C THR A 74 -3.61 13.15 -10.60
N ALA A 75 -4.16 12.01 -11.00
CA ALA A 75 -4.16 11.57 -12.39
C ALA A 75 -5.63 11.55 -12.85
N GLU A 76 -5.85 11.99 -14.08
CA GLU A 76 -7.18 12.15 -14.71
C GLU A 76 -7.97 10.82 -14.72
#